data_AF-A0A3S4ISD9-F1
#
_entry.id   AF-A0A3S4ISD9-F1
#
_cell.length_a   1.000
_cell.length_b   1.000
_cell.length_c   1.000
_cell.angle_alpha   90.00
_cell.angle_beta   90.00
_cell.angle_gamma   90.00
#
_symmetry.space_group_name_H-M   'P 1'
#
loop_
_entity.id
_entity.type
_entity.pdbx_description
1 polymer ?
#
loop_
_entity_poly.entity_id
_entity_poly.type
_entity_poly.pdbx_seq_one_letter_code
_entity_poly.pdbx_strand_id
1 'polypeptide(L)'
;MSSSGKKLARLVEEAGADMIECNFSCPQMTSHAMGSDVGQSPELVEKYCRAVKRGSSLPMLAKMTPNIGDMCEVALAAKRGGADGIATINTVKSITNIDLNRKIGMPVVNGKSSISGYSGKAVKPIALRFIQQLRMHPELRDFPD
;
A
#
# COMPACT_ATOMS: atom_id res chain seq x y z
N MET A 1 -5.38 17.68 -9.67
CA MET A 1 -4.26 16.76 -9.32
C MET A 1 -4.50 15.32 -9.84
N SER A 2 -4.62 15.10 -11.16
CA SER A 2 -4.92 13.75 -11.73
C SER A 2 -4.08 13.36 -12.96
N SER A 3 -3.05 14.14 -13.33
CA SER A 3 -2.24 13.88 -14.52
C SER A 3 -1.10 12.87 -14.30
N SER A 4 -0.54 12.79 -13.10
CA SER A 4 0.67 11.99 -12.84
C SER A 4 0.42 10.48 -12.87
N GLY A 5 -0.54 9.98 -12.09
CA GLY A 5 -0.83 8.53 -12.01
C GLY A 5 -1.29 7.93 -13.35
N LYS A 6 -2.13 8.65 -14.10
CA LYS A 6 -2.54 8.26 -15.45
C LYS A 6 -1.34 8.18 -16.41
N LYS A 7 -0.47 9.20 -16.41
CA LYS A 7 0.70 9.25 -17.28
C LYS A 7 1.69 8.13 -16.93
N LEU A 8 1.95 7.90 -15.65
CA LEU A 8 2.87 6.86 -15.19
C LEU A 8 2.35 5.46 -15.56
N ALA A 9 1.06 5.20 -15.36
CA ALA A 9 0.45 3.92 -15.75
C ALA A 9 0.64 3.63 -17.25
N ARG A 10 0.39 4.62 -18.10
CA ARG A 10 0.63 4.52 -19.54
C ARG A 10 2.09 4.20 -19.88
N LEU A 11 3.04 4.88 -19.22
CA LEU A 11 4.47 4.65 -19.45
C LEU A 11 4.91 3.24 -19.01
N VAL A 12 4.31 2.70 -17.94
CA VAL A 12 4.56 1.32 -17.50
C VAL A 12 4.06 0.31 -18.53
N GLU A 13 2.88 0.54 -19.11
CA GLU A 13 2.34 -0.28 -20.20
C GLU A 13 3.19 -0.18 -21.48
N GLU A 14 3.59 1.03 -21.89
CA GLU A 14 4.48 1.24 -23.04
C GLU A 14 5.87 0.61 -22.84
N ALA A 15 6.32 0.44 -21.59
CA ALA A 15 7.55 -0.27 -21.27
C ALA A 15 7.42 -1.80 -21.36
N GLY A 16 6.22 -2.34 -21.63
CA GLY A 16 5.98 -3.77 -21.83
C GLY A 16 5.78 -4.57 -20.54
N ALA A 17 5.34 -3.93 -19.45
CA ALA A 17 5.01 -4.64 -18.21
C ALA A 17 3.75 -5.50 -18.37
N ASP A 18 3.70 -6.66 -17.72
CA ASP A 18 2.52 -7.53 -17.72
C ASP A 18 1.40 -7.05 -16.79
N MET A 19 1.75 -6.30 -15.74
CA MET A 19 0.84 -5.89 -14.66
C MET A 19 1.39 -4.68 -13.91
N ILE A 20 0.50 -3.93 -13.26
CA ILE A 20 0.84 -2.82 -12.36
C ILE A 20 0.55 -3.22 -10.90
N GLU A 21 1.52 -3.03 -10.00
CA GLU A 21 1.30 -3.08 -8.55
C GLU A 21 1.31 -1.66 -7.96
N CYS A 22 0.14 -1.16 -7.57
CA CYS A 22 -0.02 0.17 -6.99
C CYS A 22 0.31 0.15 -5.50
N ASN A 23 1.45 0.73 -5.14
CA ASN A 23 1.89 0.83 -3.75
C ASN A 23 1.17 1.98 -3.00
N PHE A 24 0.24 1.64 -2.11
CA PHE A 24 -0.50 2.61 -1.28
C PHE A 24 0.12 2.89 0.09
N SER A 25 1.34 2.43 0.38
CA SER A 25 1.97 2.60 1.69
C SER A 25 2.98 3.75 1.80
N CYS A 26 3.30 4.43 0.69
CA CYS A 26 4.43 5.36 0.65
C CYS A 26 4.16 6.63 1.47
N PRO A 27 5.02 6.98 2.46
CA PRO A 27 4.84 8.14 3.32
C PRO A 27 5.13 9.50 2.66
N GLN A 28 5.54 9.54 1.39
CA GLN A 28 6.05 10.75 0.71
C GLN A 28 5.21 11.18 -0.51
N MET A 29 3.88 11.14 -0.44
CA MET A 29 3.05 11.76 -1.48
C MET A 29 2.99 13.28 -1.23
N THR A 30 3.20 14.06 -2.29
CA THR A 30 3.66 15.47 -2.29
C THR A 30 2.69 16.54 -1.75
N SER A 31 1.68 16.17 -0.98
CA SER A 31 0.77 17.11 -0.31
C SER A 31 0.72 16.81 1.18
N HIS A 32 0.68 17.84 2.01
CA HIS A 32 0.86 17.87 3.48
C HIS A 32 -0.09 16.99 4.34
N ALA A 33 -0.80 16.02 3.75
CA ALA A 33 -1.72 15.10 4.41
C ALA A 33 -1.63 13.64 3.91
N MET A 34 -0.59 13.27 3.14
CA MET A 34 -0.63 12.05 2.32
C MET A 34 0.64 11.22 2.46
N GLY A 35 0.62 10.28 3.41
CA GLY A 35 1.62 9.23 3.56
C GLY A 35 1.03 7.83 3.47
N SER A 36 1.41 6.93 4.40
CA SER A 36 0.66 5.68 4.68
C SER A 36 -0.86 5.88 4.82
N ASP A 37 -1.25 7.12 5.08
CA ASP A 37 -2.61 7.61 5.26
C ASP A 37 -3.41 7.51 3.96
N VAL A 38 -2.75 7.51 2.79
CA VAL A 38 -3.41 7.20 1.50
C VAL A 38 -3.96 5.79 1.53
N GLY A 39 -3.13 4.80 1.90
CA GLY A 39 -3.56 3.40 2.03
C GLY A 39 -4.52 3.15 3.19
N GLN A 40 -4.81 4.15 4.02
CA GLN A 40 -5.83 4.11 5.06
C GLN A 40 -7.10 4.86 4.69
N SER A 41 -7.12 5.60 3.58
CA SER A 41 -8.27 6.36 3.13
C SER A 41 -8.96 5.67 1.94
N PRO A 42 -10.16 5.11 2.14
CA PRO A 42 -10.92 4.47 1.06
C PRO A 42 -11.14 5.42 -0.14
N GLU A 43 -11.45 6.69 0.11
CA GLU A 43 -11.67 7.68 -0.95
C GLU A 43 -10.42 7.84 -1.84
N LEU A 44 -9.25 7.95 -1.21
CA LEU A 44 -8.00 8.18 -1.91
C LEU A 44 -7.54 6.93 -2.66
N VAL A 45 -7.64 5.75 -2.05
CA VAL A 45 -7.38 4.47 -2.72
C VAL A 45 -8.25 4.33 -3.97
N GLU A 46 -9.56 4.54 -3.85
CA GLU A 46 -10.49 4.43 -4.98
C GLU A 46 -10.13 5.42 -6.10
N LYS A 47 -9.85 6.68 -5.74
CA LYS A 47 -9.47 7.74 -6.67
C LYS A 47 -8.18 7.42 -7.42
N TYR A 48 -7.16 6.90 -6.74
CA TYR A 48 -5.88 6.57 -7.35
C TYR A 48 -5.96 5.32 -8.22
N CYS A 49 -6.64 4.26 -7.77
CA CYS A 49 -6.93 3.09 -8.60
C CYS A 49 -7.61 3.50 -9.91
N ARG A 50 -8.64 4.36 -9.82
CA ARG A 50 -9.35 4.86 -11.00
C ARG A 50 -8.46 5.69 -11.93
N ALA A 51 -7.52 6.46 -11.38
CA ALA A 51 -6.57 7.23 -12.18
C ALA A 51 -5.61 6.32 -12.95
N VAL A 52 -5.15 5.22 -12.33
CA VAL A 52 -4.26 4.24 -12.95
C VAL A 52 -4.99 3.45 -14.04
N LYS A 53 -6.19 2.93 -13.78
CA LYS A 53 -6.99 2.21 -14.80
C LYS A 53 -7.43 3.10 -15.97
N ARG A 54 -7.53 4.42 -15.78
CA ARG A 54 -7.74 5.37 -16.90
C ARG A 54 -6.49 5.57 -17.77
N GLY A 55 -5.33 5.16 -17.29
CA GLY A 55 -4.04 5.34 -17.96
C GLY A 55 -3.47 4.07 -18.58
N SER A 56 -3.95 2.89 -18.16
CA SER A 56 -3.44 1.61 -18.61
C SER A 56 -4.53 0.55 -18.69
N SER A 57 -4.43 -0.35 -19.66
CA SER A 57 -5.33 -1.52 -19.77
C SER A 57 -4.83 -2.75 -19.00
N LEU A 58 -3.56 -2.74 -18.57
CA LEU A 58 -2.96 -3.82 -17.79
C LEU A 58 -3.77 -4.20 -16.53
N PRO A 59 -3.70 -5.47 -16.11
CA PRO A 59 -4.13 -5.88 -14.77
C PRO A 59 -3.44 -5.04 -13.70
N MET A 60 -4.13 -4.78 -12.59
CA MET A 60 -3.63 -3.95 -11.51
C MET A 60 -3.91 -4.57 -10.13
N LEU A 61 -2.85 -4.76 -9.33
CA LEU A 61 -2.96 -5.06 -7.90
C LEU A 61 -2.84 -3.80 -7.06
N ALA A 62 -3.65 -3.70 -6.02
CA ALA A 62 -3.56 -2.65 -5.01
C ALA A 62 -2.81 -3.18 -3.77
N LYS A 63 -1.59 -2.67 -3.51
CA LYS A 63 -0.75 -3.13 -2.40
C LYS A 63 -1.01 -2.38 -1.11
N MET A 64 -1.55 -3.10 -0.13
CA MET A 64 -2.11 -2.52 1.08
C MET A 64 -1.14 -2.44 2.25
N THR A 65 -1.27 -1.38 3.04
CA THR A 65 -0.52 -1.19 4.28
C THR A 65 -1.14 -2.02 5.41
N PRO A 66 -0.35 -2.75 6.24
CA PRO A 66 -0.86 -3.43 7.43
C PRO A 66 -1.05 -2.46 8.61
N ASN A 67 -0.71 -1.18 8.44
CA ASN A 67 -0.75 -0.17 9.48
C ASN A 67 -2.16 0.42 9.60
N ILE A 68 -3.18 -0.44 9.66
CA ILE A 68 -4.61 -0.10 9.70
C ILE A 68 -5.33 -1.13 10.58
N GLY A 69 -6.44 -0.75 11.21
CA GLY A 69 -7.25 -1.69 12.01
C GLY A 69 -7.99 -2.69 11.12
N ASP A 70 -8.75 -2.19 10.15
CA ASP A 70 -9.52 -2.98 9.21
C ASP A 70 -9.11 -2.68 7.76
N MET A 71 -8.70 -3.70 7.01
CA MET A 71 -8.28 -3.56 5.60
C MET A 71 -9.45 -3.69 4.62
N CYS A 72 -10.61 -4.23 5.04
CA CYS A 72 -11.73 -4.50 4.16
C CYS A 72 -12.24 -3.22 3.48
N GLU A 73 -12.36 -2.11 4.21
CA GLU A 73 -12.86 -0.84 3.66
C GLU A 73 -12.01 -0.31 2.52
N VAL A 74 -10.68 -0.34 2.67
CA VAL A 74 -9.72 0.12 1.65
C VAL A 74 -9.60 -0.87 0.50
N ALA A 75 -9.74 -2.17 0.75
CA ALA A 75 -9.80 -3.19 -0.30
C ALA A 75 -11.07 -3.05 -1.17
N LEU A 76 -12.23 -2.79 -0.57
CA LEU A 76 -13.47 -2.49 -1.28
C LEU A 76 -13.33 -1.22 -2.12
N ALA A 77 -12.70 -0.18 -1.58
CA ALA A 77 -12.38 1.02 -2.34
C ALA A 77 -11.46 0.75 -3.54
N ALA A 78 -10.41 -0.06 -3.36
CA ALA A 78 -9.55 -0.45 -4.47
C ALA A 78 -10.33 -1.18 -5.57
N LYS A 79 -11.19 -2.13 -5.18
CA LYS A 79 -12.10 -2.86 -6.09
C LYS A 79 -13.03 -1.90 -6.84
N ARG A 80 -13.71 -0.96 -6.15
CA ARG A 80 -14.54 0.09 -6.80
C ARG A 80 -13.73 1.03 -7.70
N GLY A 81 -12.46 1.22 -7.39
CA GLY A 81 -11.51 1.97 -8.21
C GLY A 81 -11.04 1.22 -9.45
N GLY A 82 -11.38 -0.07 -9.60
CA GLY A 82 -11.03 -0.91 -10.73
C GLY A 82 -9.75 -1.72 -10.56
N ALA A 83 -9.26 -1.92 -9.34
CA ALA A 83 -8.24 -2.92 -9.08
C ALA A 83 -8.74 -4.32 -9.49
N ASP A 84 -7.84 -5.14 -10.00
CA ASP A 84 -8.08 -6.52 -10.41
C ASP A 84 -7.74 -7.50 -9.28
N GLY A 85 -7.02 -7.04 -8.25
CA GLY A 85 -6.75 -7.77 -7.02
C GLY A 85 -6.09 -6.90 -5.95
N ILE A 86 -5.87 -7.50 -4.79
CA ILE A 86 -5.15 -6.93 -3.65
C ILE A 86 -3.78 -7.61 -3.56
N ALA A 87 -2.76 -6.87 -3.13
CA ALA A 87 -1.50 -7.44 -2.67
C ALA A 87 -1.33 -7.10 -1.20
N THR A 88 -1.29 -8.10 -0.33
CA THR A 88 -1.24 -7.89 1.12
C THR A 88 -0.12 -8.71 1.77
N ILE A 89 0.74 -8.16 2.63
CA ILE A 89 0.82 -6.79 3.16
C ILE A 89 2.11 -6.10 2.72
N ASN A 90 2.11 -4.77 2.80
CA ASN A 90 3.34 -3.99 2.87
C ASN A 90 4.02 -4.14 4.25
N THR A 91 5.07 -3.37 4.52
CA THR A 91 5.80 -3.45 5.79
C THR A 91 5.03 -2.89 6.99
N VAL A 92 5.26 -3.47 8.16
CA VAL A 92 4.71 -2.97 9.44
C VAL A 92 5.59 -1.83 9.96
N LYS A 93 5.01 -0.70 10.35
CA LYS A 93 5.75 0.43 10.94
C LYS A 93 6.37 0.01 12.26
N SER A 94 7.67 0.18 12.42
CA SER A 94 8.38 -0.24 13.63
C SER A 94 9.68 0.53 13.86
N ILE A 95 10.14 0.50 15.11
CA ILE A 95 11.54 0.72 15.49
C ILE A 95 12.09 -0.65 15.88
N THR A 96 13.06 -1.15 15.13
CA THR A 96 13.56 -2.52 15.31
C THR A 96 14.72 -2.61 16.29
N ASN A 97 15.40 -1.49 16.55
CA ASN A 97 16.51 -1.43 17.50
C ASN A 97 16.66 -0.01 18.08
N ILE A 98 17.33 0.11 19.22
CA ILE A 98 17.55 1.38 19.93
C ILE A 98 19.05 1.50 20.25
N ASP A 99 19.64 2.66 19.96
CA ASP A 99 20.93 3.05 20.52
C ASP A 99 20.67 3.62 21.92
N LEU A 100 21.04 2.86 22.96
CA LEU A 100 20.79 3.23 24.35
C LEU A 100 21.63 4.41 24.82
N ASN A 101 22.83 4.60 24.28
CA ASN A 101 23.70 5.72 24.63
C ASN A 101 23.12 7.03 24.10
N ARG A 102 22.61 6.99 22.86
CA ARG A 102 22.02 8.15 22.18
C ARG A 102 20.52 8.32 22.45
N LYS A 103 19.87 7.34 23.08
CA LYS A 103 18.43 7.29 23.36
C LYS A 103 17.59 7.52 22.11
N ILE A 104 17.98 6.89 21.00
CA ILE A 104 17.36 7.07 19.68
C ILE A 104 17.08 5.73 19.01
N GLY A 105 16.01 5.67 18.21
CA GLY A 105 15.73 4.51 17.36
C GLY A 105 16.76 4.34 16.24
N MET A 106 16.96 3.10 15.80
CA MET A 106 17.84 2.75 14.68
C MET A 106 17.00 2.31 13.47
N PRO A 107 17.51 2.49 12.22
CA PRO A 107 18.82 3.05 11.86
C PRO A 107 18.87 4.58 11.96
N VAL A 108 20.06 5.11 12.30
CA VAL A 108 20.34 6.55 12.29
C VAL A 108 21.15 6.89 11.04
N VAL A 109 20.62 7.80 10.22
CA VAL A 109 21.30 8.32 9.03
C VAL A 109 21.46 9.83 9.19
N ASN A 110 22.69 10.32 9.08
CA ASN A 110 23.03 11.74 9.29
C ASN A 110 22.46 12.32 10.59
N GLY A 111 22.52 11.54 11.68
CA GLY A 111 22.02 11.95 13.00
C GLY A 111 20.50 11.95 13.15
N LYS A 112 19.74 11.50 12.15
CA LYS A 112 18.27 11.41 12.20
C LYS A 112 17.80 9.96 12.22
N SER A 113 16.75 9.71 13.00
CA SER A 113 16.03 8.44 13.06
C SER A 113 14.62 8.62 12.51
N SER A 114 14.04 7.55 11.99
CA SER A 114 12.66 7.50 11.51
C SER A 114 12.02 6.16 11.86
N ILE A 115 10.70 6.16 12.06
CA ILE A 115 9.92 4.92 12.01
C ILE A 115 10.10 4.31 10.62
N SER A 116 10.42 3.02 10.57
CA SER A 116 10.75 2.32 9.33
C SER A 116 9.81 1.12 9.12
N GLY A 117 9.95 0.45 7.98
CA GLY A 117 9.20 -0.75 7.65
C GLY A 117 9.89 -2.02 8.17
N TYR A 118 9.20 -2.81 8.97
CA TYR A 118 9.60 -4.15 9.40
C TYR A 118 8.97 -5.21 8.50
N SER A 119 9.79 -6.20 8.12
CA SER A 119 9.44 -7.27 7.18
C SER A 119 10.07 -8.60 7.61
N GLY A 120 9.90 -9.65 6.81
CA GLY A 120 10.48 -10.97 7.06
C GLY A 120 9.56 -11.90 7.84
N LYS A 121 10.11 -13.03 8.30
CA LYS A 121 9.33 -14.15 8.88
C LYS A 121 8.47 -13.74 10.08
N ALA A 122 8.94 -12.79 10.88
CA ALA A 122 8.21 -12.29 12.04
C ALA A 122 6.89 -11.59 11.68
N VAL A 123 6.76 -11.07 10.47
CA VAL A 123 5.56 -10.38 9.98
C VAL A 123 4.52 -11.36 9.42
N LYS A 124 4.89 -12.62 9.15
CA LYS A 124 4.00 -13.63 8.53
C LYS A 124 2.65 -13.78 9.27
N PRO A 125 2.58 -13.88 10.61
CA PRO A 125 1.29 -14.01 11.29
C PRO A 125 0.37 -12.80 11.09
N ILE A 126 0.95 -11.59 10.98
CA ILE A 126 0.21 -10.35 10.70
C ILE A 126 -0.34 -10.38 9.28
N ALA A 127 0.48 -10.78 8.31
CA ALA A 127 0.06 -10.93 6.91
C ALA A 127 -1.09 -11.94 6.77
N LEU A 128 -0.96 -13.13 7.38
CA LEU A 128 -1.99 -14.16 7.36
C LEU A 128 -3.31 -13.69 7.99
N ARG A 129 -3.26 -12.88 9.05
CA ARG A 129 -4.46 -12.28 9.64
C ARG A 129 -5.20 -11.38 8.64
N PHE A 130 -4.49 -10.57 7.85
CA PHE A 130 -5.13 -9.72 6.84
C PHE A 130 -5.68 -10.51 5.65
N ILE A 131 -4.95 -11.52 5.18
CA ILE A 131 -5.46 -12.46 4.15
C ILE A 131 -6.76 -13.10 4.63
N GLN A 132 -6.76 -13.65 5.86
CA GLN A 132 -7.97 -14.22 6.45
C GLN A 132 -9.09 -13.19 6.57
N GLN A 133 -8.79 -11.96 6.97
CA GLN A 133 -9.79 -10.89 7.07
C GLN A 133 -10.48 -10.62 5.72
N LEU A 134 -9.69 -10.48 4.64
CA LEU A 134 -10.22 -10.27 3.29
C LEU A 134 -11.08 -11.46 2.84
N ARG A 135 -10.60 -12.69 3.08
CA ARG A 135 -11.31 -13.93 2.74
C ARG A 135 -12.65 -14.10 3.46
N MET A 136 -12.80 -13.56 4.67
CA MET A 136 -14.04 -13.65 5.44
C MET A 136 -15.07 -12.60 5.05
N HIS A 137 -14.69 -11.56 4.30
CA HIS A 137 -15.61 -10.50 3.91
C HIS A 137 -16.46 -10.93 2.69
N PRO A 138 -17.81 -10.90 2.76
CA PRO A 138 -18.68 -11.44 1.71
C PRO A 138 -18.40 -10.92 0.30
N GLU A 139 -18.07 -9.62 0.19
CA GLU A 139 -17.79 -8.97 -1.09
C GLU A 139 -16.35 -9.13 -1.60
N LEU A 140 -15.43 -9.62 -0.76
CA LEU A 140 -13.99 -9.75 -1.10
C LEU A 140 -13.52 -11.20 -1.12
N ARG A 141 -14.31 -12.16 -0.60
CA ARG A 141 -13.90 -13.57 -0.48
C ARG A 141 -13.37 -14.19 -1.78
N ASP A 142 -13.97 -13.81 -2.91
CA ASP A 142 -13.65 -14.30 -4.26
C ASP A 142 -12.82 -13.27 -5.06
N PHE A 143 -12.42 -12.16 -4.43
CA PHE A 143 -11.55 -11.16 -5.05
C PHE A 143 -10.09 -11.60 -4.89
N PRO A 144 -9.25 -11.54 -5.93
CA PRO A 144 -7.86 -11.99 -5.83
C PRO A 144 -7.05 -11.21 -4.78
N ASP A 145 -6.29 -11.90 -3.92
CA ASP A 145 -5.52 -11.35 -2.80
C ASP A 145 -4.21 -12.10 -2.50
#